data_AF-A0A7L5BY47-F1
#
_entry.id   AF-A0A7L5BY47-F1
#
_cell.length_a   1.000
_cell.length_b   1.000
_cell.length_c   1.000
_cell.angle_alpha   90.00
_cell.angle_beta   90.00
_cell.angle_gamma   90.00
#
_symmetry.space_group_name_H-M   'P 1'
#
loop_
_entity.id
_entity.type
_entity.pdbx_description
1 polymer ?
#
loop_
_entity_poly.entity_id
_entity_poly.type
_entity_poly.pdbx_seq_one_letter_code
_entity_poly.pdbx_strand_id
1 'polypeptide(L)'
;MDWSVFTEAVPKITPILKRMDARRSAFFSSEIDAFCAEYLTEQDRLITEIGHFIDAYGRTIRILETGRKTGTITLPEAVGLLSRTEQAASLRRRQDRAGRLGLHEMAMRRGAFDYYANDVMVILSDTDATRAREFFAAIRSSLEDELGAYNHGLKTCIDCTVDLLDRIEREFSGADDDEAWIFAKLRKNRAQFQRRLAECQQNRAKVAALKDEVRRCLKMR
;
A
#
# COMPACT_ATOMS: atom_id res chain seq x y z
N MET A 1 -4.53 -6.20 12.49
CA MET A 1 -3.66 -7.35 12.18
C MET A 1 -2.65 -7.49 13.31
N ASP A 2 -2.30 -8.73 13.65
CA ASP A 2 -1.29 -9.04 14.64
C ASP A 2 0.11 -9.05 14.01
N TRP A 3 0.88 -7.99 14.24
CA TRP A 3 2.26 -7.87 13.77
C TRP A 3 3.25 -8.61 14.70
N SER A 4 2.75 -9.38 15.68
CA SER A 4 3.53 -10.34 16.49
C SER A 4 4.35 -11.26 15.62
N VAL A 5 3.86 -11.63 14.42
CA VAL A 5 4.57 -12.50 13.48
C VAL A 5 5.99 -12.00 13.24
N PHE A 6 6.21 -10.71 13.02
CA PHE A 6 7.56 -10.15 12.81
C PHE A 6 8.39 -10.16 14.10
N THR A 7 7.77 -9.80 15.21
CA THR A 7 8.40 -9.72 16.53
C THR A 7 8.81 -11.11 17.05
N GLU A 8 8.06 -12.15 16.70
CA GLU A 8 8.32 -13.55 17.04
C GLU A 8 9.26 -14.24 16.04
N ALA A 9 9.21 -13.85 14.77
CA ALA A 9 10.00 -14.46 13.71
C ALA A 9 11.47 -14.02 13.75
N VAL A 10 11.75 -12.75 14.07
CA VAL A 10 13.13 -12.21 14.13
C VAL A 10 14.01 -12.95 15.16
N PRO A 11 13.57 -13.20 16.41
CA PRO A 11 14.36 -14.00 17.37
C PRO A 11 14.62 -15.44 16.92
N LYS A 12 13.70 -16.05 16.16
CA LYS A 12 13.84 -17.43 15.67
C LYS A 12 14.89 -17.55 14.56
N ILE A 13 14.98 -16.56 13.66
CA ILE A 13 15.96 -16.57 12.57
C ILE A 13 17.33 -16.02 12.99
N THR A 14 17.40 -15.12 13.97
CA THR A 14 18.66 -14.44 14.37
C THR A 14 19.83 -15.40 14.68
N PRO A 15 19.66 -16.52 15.41
CA PRO A 15 20.73 -17.49 15.63
C PRO A 15 21.24 -18.15 14.35
N ILE A 16 20.37 -18.34 13.35
CA ILE A 16 20.73 -18.88 12.03
C ILE A 16 21.54 -17.84 11.27
N LEU A 17 21.06 -16.59 11.20
CA LEU A 17 21.72 -15.48 10.49
C LEU A 17 23.15 -15.23 10.99
N LYS A 18 23.39 -15.31 12.31
CA LYS A 18 24.74 -15.14 12.89
C LYS A 18 25.73 -16.20 12.42
N ARG A 19 25.28 -17.42 12.15
CA ARG A 19 26.12 -18.56 11.74
C ARG A 19 26.42 -18.60 10.23
N MET A 20 25.66 -17.87 9.40
CA MET A 20 25.80 -17.88 7.92
C MET A 20 27.05 -17.16 7.43
N ASP A 21 27.97 -17.82 6.70
CA ASP A 21 29.18 -17.19 6.16
C ASP A 21 28.95 -15.86 5.37
N ALA A 22 30.01 -15.09 5.13
CA ALA A 22 29.90 -13.76 4.53
C ALA A 22 29.21 -13.76 3.16
N ARG A 23 29.43 -14.78 2.33
CA ARG A 23 28.80 -14.91 1.00
C ARG A 23 27.29 -15.14 1.16
N ARG A 24 26.90 -16.00 2.09
CA ARG A 24 25.49 -16.32 2.37
C ARG A 24 24.75 -15.17 3.03
N SER A 25 25.40 -14.48 3.97
CA SER A 25 24.88 -13.27 4.59
C SER A 25 24.64 -12.18 3.55
N ALA A 26 25.57 -11.98 2.61
CA ALA A 26 25.41 -11.01 1.52
C ALA A 26 24.22 -11.35 0.61
N PHE A 27 24.08 -12.63 0.25
CA PHE A 27 22.94 -13.10 -0.56
C PHE A 27 21.60 -12.93 0.16
N PHE A 28 21.48 -13.38 1.42
CA PHE A 28 20.26 -13.22 2.22
C PHE A 28 19.87 -11.75 2.38
N SER A 29 20.85 -10.87 2.60
CA SER A 29 20.61 -9.43 2.68
C SER A 29 20.11 -8.85 1.35
N SER A 30 20.64 -9.31 0.21
CA SER A 30 20.19 -8.89 -1.12
C SER A 30 18.72 -9.26 -1.38
N GLU A 31 18.30 -10.45 -0.97
CA GLU A 31 16.91 -10.90 -1.16
C GLU A 31 15.92 -10.11 -0.31
N ILE A 32 16.23 -9.90 0.97
CA ILE A 32 15.43 -9.05 1.86
C ILE A 32 15.40 -7.61 1.32
N ASP A 33 16.53 -7.12 0.82
CA ASP A 33 16.61 -5.77 0.25
C ASP A 33 15.74 -5.60 -0.98
N ALA A 34 15.80 -6.55 -1.91
CA ALA A 34 14.99 -6.54 -3.13
C ALA A 34 13.49 -6.64 -2.78
N PHE A 35 13.12 -7.58 -1.92
CA PHE A 35 11.74 -7.75 -1.47
C PHE A 35 11.18 -6.50 -0.78
N CYS A 36 11.90 -5.96 0.20
CA CYS A 36 11.46 -4.76 0.90
C CYS A 36 11.44 -3.54 -0.03
N ALA A 37 12.38 -3.40 -0.98
CA ALA A 37 12.38 -2.28 -1.92
C ALA A 37 11.13 -2.26 -2.81
N GLU A 38 10.72 -3.43 -3.31
CA GLU A 38 9.52 -3.57 -4.13
C GLU A 38 8.25 -3.22 -3.33
N TYR A 39 8.12 -3.76 -2.11
CA TYR A 39 6.98 -3.44 -1.24
C TYR A 39 6.93 -1.95 -0.87
N LEU A 40 8.07 -1.36 -0.50
CA LEU A 40 8.16 0.06 -0.16
C LEU A 40 7.81 0.95 -1.35
N THR A 41 8.22 0.56 -2.57
CA THR A 41 7.84 1.26 -3.80
C THR A 41 6.33 1.25 -4.00
N GLU A 42 5.68 0.10 -3.80
CA GLU A 42 4.22 0.00 -3.92
C GLU A 42 3.49 0.80 -2.84
N GLN A 43 3.99 0.78 -1.59
CA GLN A 43 3.47 1.61 -0.51
C GLN A 43 3.62 3.11 -0.82
N ASP A 44 4.77 3.54 -1.35
CA ASP A 44 5.02 4.93 -1.72
C ASP A 44 4.07 5.40 -2.83
N ARG A 45 3.76 4.52 -3.79
CA ARG A 45 2.73 4.79 -4.81
C ARG A 45 1.35 4.95 -4.20
N LEU A 46 0.93 4.03 -3.34
CA LEU A 46 -0.38 4.09 -2.66
C LEU A 46 -0.52 5.37 -1.82
N ILE A 47 0.52 5.71 -1.06
CA ILE A 47 0.61 6.95 -0.27
C ILE A 47 0.44 8.18 -1.17
N THR A 48 1.14 8.21 -2.30
CA THR A 48 1.06 9.32 -3.27
C THR A 48 -0.35 9.44 -3.86
N GLU A 49 -0.94 8.32 -4.29
CA GLU A 49 -2.28 8.30 -4.88
C GLU A 49 -3.35 8.75 -3.87
N ILE A 50 -3.30 8.24 -2.64
CA ILE A 50 -4.19 8.68 -1.55
C ILE A 50 -4.01 10.17 -1.26
N GLY A 51 -2.77 10.66 -1.26
CA GLY A 51 -2.45 12.07 -1.08
C GLY A 51 -3.13 12.97 -2.10
N HIS A 52 -3.14 12.58 -3.38
CA HIS A 52 -3.84 13.31 -4.44
C HIS A 52 -5.36 13.40 -4.17
N PHE A 53 -6.00 12.31 -3.74
CA PHE A 53 -7.43 12.34 -3.38
C PHE A 53 -7.69 13.27 -2.20
N ILE A 54 -6.90 13.20 -1.12
CA ILE A 54 -7.08 14.05 0.07
C ILE A 54 -7.01 15.53 -0.29
N ASP A 55 -6.05 15.91 -1.14
CA ASP A 55 -5.91 17.29 -1.63
C ASP A 55 -7.09 17.70 -2.51
N ALA A 56 -7.49 16.86 -3.47
CA ALA A 56 -8.64 17.12 -4.35
C ALA A 56 -9.92 17.34 -3.54
N TYR A 57 -10.23 16.47 -2.57
CA TYR A 57 -11.35 16.65 -1.65
C TYR A 57 -11.25 17.96 -0.85
N GLY A 58 -10.05 18.30 -0.35
CA GLY A 58 -9.82 19.53 0.39
C GLY A 58 -10.08 20.79 -0.44
N ARG A 59 -9.63 20.80 -1.70
CA ARG A 59 -9.86 21.89 -2.66
C ARG A 59 -11.33 22.00 -3.04
N THR A 60 -11.98 20.89 -3.38
CA THR A 60 -13.41 20.85 -3.70
C THR A 60 -14.26 21.41 -2.57
N ILE A 61 -14.03 20.97 -1.32
CA ILE A 61 -14.74 21.51 -0.15
C ILE A 61 -14.55 23.03 -0.04
N ARG A 62 -13.31 23.53 -0.19
CA ARG A 62 -13.01 24.97 -0.08
C ARG A 62 -13.68 25.80 -1.17
N ILE A 63 -13.72 25.31 -2.41
CA ILE A 63 -14.39 25.99 -3.53
C ILE A 63 -15.88 26.12 -3.23
N LEU A 64 -16.53 25.02 -2.83
CA LEU A 64 -17.95 25.03 -2.48
C LEU A 64 -18.23 25.96 -1.29
N GLU A 65 -17.40 25.93 -0.24
CA GLU A 65 -17.55 26.82 0.93
C GLU A 65 -17.40 28.30 0.56
N THR A 66 -16.51 28.62 -0.38
CA THR A 66 -16.29 29.99 -0.85
C THR A 66 -17.46 30.44 -1.71
N GLY A 67 -17.86 29.63 -2.70
CA GLY A 67 -19.01 29.91 -3.55
C GLY A 67 -20.28 30.13 -2.75
N ARG A 68 -20.49 29.39 -1.65
CA ARG A 68 -21.62 29.60 -0.73
C ARG A 68 -21.62 30.97 -0.08
N LYS A 69 -20.45 31.48 0.30
CA LYS A 69 -20.31 32.80 0.92
C LYS A 69 -20.51 33.93 -0.09
N THR A 70 -20.15 33.70 -1.35
CA THR A 70 -20.18 34.73 -2.41
C THR A 70 -21.41 34.64 -3.32
N GLY A 71 -22.26 33.62 -3.18
CA GLY A 71 -23.44 33.41 -4.02
C GLY A 71 -23.11 32.99 -5.46
N THR A 72 -21.92 32.47 -5.72
CA THR A 72 -21.38 32.15 -7.05
C THR A 72 -20.92 30.70 -7.15
N ILE A 73 -21.72 29.76 -6.63
CA ILE A 73 -21.38 28.33 -6.70
C ILE A 73 -21.51 27.84 -8.14
N THR A 74 -20.46 27.18 -8.63
CA THR A 74 -20.54 26.24 -9.76
C THR A 74 -20.08 24.87 -9.28
N LEU A 75 -21.05 24.06 -8.83
CA LEU A 75 -20.85 22.64 -8.51
C LEU A 75 -20.00 21.89 -9.55
N PRO A 76 -20.15 22.14 -10.88
CA PRO A 76 -19.31 21.51 -11.91
C PRO A 76 -17.81 21.77 -11.77
N GLU A 77 -17.40 22.95 -11.33
CA GLU A 77 -15.98 23.31 -11.20
C GLU A 77 -15.33 22.56 -10.02
N ALA A 78 -16.02 22.55 -8.88
CA ALA A 78 -15.56 21.88 -7.67
C ALA A 78 -15.51 20.34 -7.87
N VAL A 79 -16.49 19.78 -8.58
CA VAL A 79 -16.61 18.34 -8.87
C VAL A 79 -15.64 17.91 -9.97
N GLY A 80 -15.34 18.78 -10.93
CA GLY A 80 -14.37 18.53 -11.99
C GLY A 80 -12.95 18.25 -11.48
N LEU A 81 -12.57 18.78 -10.32
CA LEU A 81 -11.29 18.46 -9.67
C LEU A 81 -11.22 17.01 -9.18
N LEU A 82 -12.30 16.50 -8.56
CA LEU A 82 -12.38 15.12 -8.11
C LEU A 82 -12.44 14.15 -9.28
N SER A 83 -13.24 14.48 -10.31
CA SER A 83 -13.34 13.70 -11.54
C SER A 83 -11.98 13.54 -12.24
N ARG A 84 -11.23 14.64 -12.43
CA ARG A 84 -9.86 14.56 -13.02
C ARG A 84 -8.90 13.73 -12.17
N THR A 85 -9.00 13.82 -10.85
CA THR A 85 -8.13 13.05 -9.94
C THR A 85 -8.43 11.56 -10.02
N GLU A 86 -9.71 11.19 -10.05
CA GLU A 86 -10.17 9.81 -10.27
C GLU A 86 -9.70 9.28 -11.62
N GLN A 87 -9.95 10.01 -12.71
CA GLN A 87 -9.54 9.60 -14.06
C GLN A 87 -8.03 9.39 -14.17
N ALA A 88 -7.24 10.28 -13.58
CA ALA A 88 -5.79 10.15 -13.54
C ALA A 88 -5.34 8.93 -12.72
N ALA A 89 -6.00 8.63 -11.60
CA ALA A 89 -5.72 7.42 -10.80
C ALA A 89 -6.09 6.15 -11.58
N SER A 90 -7.26 6.14 -12.22
CA SER A 90 -7.72 5.05 -13.09
C SER A 90 -6.76 4.81 -14.27
N LEU A 91 -6.24 5.88 -14.89
CA LEU A 91 -5.25 5.77 -15.97
C LEU A 91 -3.93 5.17 -15.47
N ARG A 92 -3.36 5.69 -14.36
CA ARG A 92 -2.14 5.15 -13.74
C ARG A 92 -2.29 3.66 -13.45
N ARG A 93 -3.40 3.27 -12.81
CA ARG A 93 -3.71 1.87 -12.52
C ARG A 93 -3.79 0.99 -13.77
N ARG A 94 -4.37 1.49 -14.87
CA ARG A 94 -4.44 0.75 -16.14
C ARG A 94 -3.05 0.58 -16.77
N GLN A 95 -2.24 1.63 -16.77
CA GLN A 95 -0.85 1.60 -17.27
C GLN A 95 0.02 0.66 -16.42
N ASP A 96 -0.20 0.66 -15.11
CA ASP A 96 0.55 -0.14 -14.14
C ASP A 96 0.05 -1.59 -14.03
N ARG A 97 -0.91 -2.02 -14.86
CA ARG A 97 -1.34 -3.43 -14.90
C ARG A 97 -0.16 -4.37 -15.20
N ALA A 98 0.79 -3.95 -16.03
CA ALA A 98 2.03 -4.67 -16.30
C ALA A 98 3.00 -4.68 -15.09
N GLY A 99 3.05 -3.60 -14.30
CA GLY A 99 3.87 -3.51 -13.09
C GLY A 99 3.32 -4.34 -11.92
N ARG A 100 1.99 -4.42 -11.78
CA ARG A 100 1.32 -5.29 -10.79
C ARG A 100 1.35 -6.76 -11.19
N LEU A 101 1.21 -7.06 -12.49
CA LEU A 101 1.52 -8.37 -13.03
C LEU A 101 3.01 -8.70 -12.85
N GLY A 102 3.91 -7.72 -12.93
CA GLY A 102 5.33 -7.89 -12.63
C GLY A 102 5.61 -8.19 -11.15
N LEU A 103 4.91 -7.56 -10.20
CA LEU A 103 4.97 -7.90 -8.77
C LEU A 103 4.40 -9.30 -8.49
N HIS A 104 3.29 -9.65 -9.13
CA HIS A 104 2.70 -10.98 -9.02
C HIS A 104 3.55 -12.06 -9.72
N GLU A 105 4.09 -11.78 -10.91
CA GLU A 105 5.01 -12.64 -11.66
C GLU A 105 6.38 -12.71 -11.00
N MET A 106 6.84 -11.69 -10.27
CA MET A 106 8.07 -11.77 -9.47
C MET A 106 7.81 -12.49 -8.15
N ALA A 107 6.67 -12.30 -7.49
CA ALA A 107 6.25 -13.13 -6.35
C ALA A 107 6.07 -14.61 -6.76
N MET A 108 5.64 -14.88 -7.99
CA MET A 108 5.47 -16.22 -8.59
C MET A 108 6.77 -16.78 -9.17
N ARG A 109 7.63 -15.98 -9.84
CA ARG A 109 8.97 -16.38 -10.33
C ARG A 109 9.94 -16.58 -9.16
N ARG A 110 9.82 -15.78 -8.10
CA ARG A 110 10.45 -16.07 -6.81
C ARG A 110 9.69 -17.12 -6.03
N GLY A 111 8.44 -17.43 -6.37
CA GLY A 111 7.74 -18.68 -6.02
C GLY A 111 8.49 -19.94 -6.50
N ALA A 112 9.46 -19.81 -7.41
CA ALA A 112 10.56 -20.78 -7.55
C ALA A 112 11.52 -20.80 -6.33
N PHE A 113 11.08 -20.34 -5.17
CA PHE A 113 11.76 -20.45 -3.88
C PHE A 113 12.03 -21.92 -3.55
N ASP A 114 11.30 -22.89 -4.11
CA ASP A 114 11.70 -24.29 -4.00
C ASP A 114 13.01 -24.59 -4.73
N TYR A 115 13.30 -23.91 -5.84
CA TYR A 115 14.58 -23.99 -6.56
C TYR A 115 15.67 -23.12 -5.89
N TYR A 116 15.34 -21.91 -5.44
CA TYR A 116 16.30 -20.97 -4.85
C TYR A 116 16.62 -21.22 -3.37
N ALA A 117 15.64 -21.67 -2.59
CA ALA A 117 15.90 -22.16 -1.25
C ALA A 117 16.75 -23.42 -1.34
N ASN A 118 16.58 -24.31 -2.33
CA ASN A 118 17.52 -25.42 -2.51
C ASN A 118 18.97 -24.93 -2.68
N ASP A 119 19.27 -23.89 -3.46
CA ASP A 119 20.63 -23.35 -3.60
C ASP A 119 21.21 -22.68 -2.33
N VAL A 120 20.36 -22.05 -1.50
CA VAL A 120 20.75 -21.56 -0.15
C VAL A 120 20.85 -22.72 0.87
N MET A 121 20.07 -23.79 0.66
CA MET A 121 19.84 -24.90 1.60
C MET A 121 20.68 -26.14 1.36
N VAL A 122 21.39 -26.25 0.23
CA VAL A 122 22.36 -27.34 0.01
C VAL A 122 23.40 -27.42 1.14
N ILE A 123 23.56 -26.37 1.96
CA ILE A 123 24.54 -26.30 3.05
C ILE A 123 23.96 -25.75 4.37
N LEU A 124 22.67 -25.96 4.63
CA LEU A 124 22.06 -25.83 5.95
C LEU A 124 21.61 -27.23 6.40
N SER A 125 21.52 -27.49 7.70
CA SER A 125 20.77 -28.67 8.14
C SER A 125 19.33 -28.53 7.62
N ASP A 126 18.68 -29.61 7.19
CA ASP A 126 17.29 -29.58 6.67
C ASP A 126 16.33 -28.79 7.58
N THR A 127 16.62 -28.76 8.88
CA THR A 127 15.89 -28.00 9.90
C THR A 127 16.06 -26.48 9.78
N ASP A 128 17.29 -25.96 9.68
CA ASP A 128 17.53 -24.50 9.58
C ASP A 128 17.02 -23.93 8.25
N ALA A 129 17.14 -24.78 7.24
CA ALA A 129 16.71 -24.60 5.88
C ALA A 129 15.17 -24.45 5.83
N THR A 130 14.44 -25.37 6.45
CA THR A 130 12.98 -25.30 6.63
C THR A 130 12.54 -24.06 7.41
N ARG A 131 13.21 -23.74 8.53
CA ARG A 131 12.89 -22.56 9.34
C ARG A 131 13.06 -21.24 8.60
N ALA A 132 14.08 -21.13 7.74
CA ALA A 132 14.26 -19.95 6.90
C ALA A 132 13.13 -19.82 5.86
N ARG A 133 12.70 -20.92 5.22
CA ARG A 133 11.54 -20.91 4.31
C ARG A 133 10.25 -20.48 5.02
N GLU A 134 9.98 -21.06 6.19
CA GLU A 134 8.82 -20.72 7.01
C GLU A 134 8.82 -19.23 7.39
N PHE A 135 9.98 -18.70 7.77
CA PHE A 135 10.16 -17.28 8.06
C PHE A 135 9.80 -16.38 6.87
N PHE A 136 10.34 -16.68 5.68
CA PHE A 136 10.04 -15.90 4.48
C PHE A 136 8.58 -16.03 4.05
N ALA A 137 8.01 -17.24 4.12
CA ALA A 137 6.61 -17.48 3.80
C ALA A 137 5.68 -16.69 4.73
N ALA A 138 5.98 -16.64 6.03
CA ALA A 138 5.21 -15.88 7.01
C ALA A 138 5.27 -14.37 6.77
N ILE A 139 6.46 -13.84 6.46
CA ILE A 139 6.64 -12.42 6.10
C ILE A 139 5.86 -12.08 4.83
N ARG A 140 6.00 -12.91 3.79
CA ARG A 140 5.31 -12.70 2.50
C ARG A 140 3.80 -12.72 2.69
N SER A 141 3.25 -13.76 3.31
CA SER A 141 1.81 -13.89 3.55
C SER A 141 1.27 -12.67 4.32
N SER A 142 1.94 -12.27 5.39
CA SER A 142 1.51 -11.12 6.21
C SER A 142 1.49 -9.82 5.40
N LEU A 143 2.46 -9.62 4.51
CA LEU A 143 2.56 -8.40 3.68
C LEU A 143 1.59 -8.41 2.50
N GLU A 144 1.35 -9.57 1.89
CA GLU A 144 0.34 -9.75 0.84
C GLU A 144 -1.07 -9.49 1.38
N ASP A 145 -1.40 -10.02 2.55
CA ASP A 145 -2.69 -9.78 3.21
C ASP A 145 -2.89 -8.29 3.53
N GLU A 146 -1.86 -7.63 4.05
CA GLU A 146 -1.89 -6.18 4.29
C GLU A 146 -2.08 -5.40 2.99
N LEU A 147 -1.27 -5.68 1.96
CA LEU A 147 -1.37 -5.00 0.66
C LEU A 147 -2.75 -5.24 0.01
N GLY A 148 -3.29 -6.45 0.10
CA GLY A 148 -4.63 -6.80 -0.34
C GLY A 148 -5.71 -6.02 0.41
N ALA A 149 -5.61 -5.93 1.73
CA ALA A 149 -6.53 -5.15 2.57
C ALA A 149 -6.48 -3.64 2.23
N TYR A 150 -5.30 -3.08 1.96
CA TYR A 150 -5.17 -1.69 1.50
C TYR A 150 -5.78 -1.49 0.13
N ASN A 151 -5.45 -2.33 -0.84
CA ASN A 151 -6.00 -2.24 -2.19
C ASN A 151 -7.51 -2.33 -2.19
N HIS A 152 -8.08 -3.23 -1.38
CA HIS A 152 -9.52 -3.33 -1.17
C HIS A 152 -10.07 -2.05 -0.55
N GLY A 153 -9.50 -1.59 0.56
CA GLY A 153 -9.96 -0.37 1.26
C GLY A 153 -9.86 0.89 0.41
N LEU A 154 -8.82 1.03 -0.40
CA LEU A 154 -8.63 2.13 -1.34
C LEU A 154 -9.63 2.05 -2.49
N LYS A 155 -9.85 0.86 -3.04
CA LYS A 155 -10.88 0.63 -4.07
C LYS A 155 -12.25 1.06 -3.55
N THR A 156 -12.65 0.63 -2.35
CA THR A 156 -13.93 1.05 -1.75
C THR A 156 -14.05 2.58 -1.63
N CYS A 157 -12.99 3.28 -1.22
CA CYS A 157 -13.01 4.74 -1.13
C CYS A 157 -13.15 5.41 -2.51
N ILE A 158 -12.56 4.82 -3.56
CA ILE A 158 -12.68 5.30 -4.94
C ILE A 158 -14.05 4.99 -5.51
N ASP A 159 -14.59 3.79 -5.30
CA ASP A 159 -15.95 3.42 -5.70
C ASP A 159 -16.97 4.38 -5.04
N CYS A 160 -16.79 4.69 -3.75
CA CYS A 160 -17.58 5.72 -3.06
C CYS A 160 -17.39 7.15 -3.62
N THR A 161 -16.24 7.43 -4.24
CA THR A 161 -15.99 8.69 -4.93
C THR A 161 -16.74 8.72 -6.25
N VAL A 162 -16.69 7.66 -7.04
CA VAL A 162 -17.43 7.52 -8.31
C VAL A 162 -18.93 7.61 -8.06
N ASP A 163 -19.47 6.85 -7.11
CA ASP A 163 -20.89 6.91 -6.75
C ASP A 163 -21.34 8.32 -6.35
N LEU A 164 -20.47 9.06 -5.64
CA LEU A 164 -20.73 10.45 -5.28
C LEU A 164 -20.76 11.36 -6.51
N LEU A 165 -19.80 11.21 -7.43
CA LEU A 165 -19.75 11.99 -8.68
C LEU A 165 -21.00 11.73 -9.54
N ASP A 166 -21.35 10.47 -9.75
CA ASP A 166 -22.51 10.07 -10.56
C ASP A 166 -23.84 10.56 -9.95
N ARG A 167 -23.92 10.58 -8.61
CA ARG A 167 -25.11 11.05 -7.91
C ARG A 167 -25.23 12.56 -7.97
N ILE A 168 -24.11 13.29 -7.84
CA ILE A 168 -24.07 14.73 -8.04
C ILE A 168 -24.51 15.06 -9.47
N GLU A 169 -23.98 14.37 -10.48
CA GLU A 169 -24.34 14.58 -11.89
C GLU A 169 -25.84 14.35 -12.16
N ARG A 170 -26.44 13.31 -11.54
CA ARG A 170 -27.86 12.99 -11.70
C ARG A 170 -28.79 13.93 -10.95
N GLU A 171 -28.57 14.14 -9.65
CA GLU A 171 -29.52 14.83 -8.76
C GLU A 171 -29.47 16.36 -8.92
N PHE A 172 -28.31 16.94 -9.24
CA PHE A 172 -28.15 18.39 -9.39
C PHE A 172 -28.49 18.91 -10.79
N SER A 173 -29.14 18.07 -11.62
CA SER A 173 -29.80 18.48 -12.85
C SER A 173 -31.24 19.01 -12.63
N GLY A 174 -31.76 18.92 -11.39
CA GLY A 174 -33.12 19.28 -11.04
C GLY A 174 -33.28 19.92 -9.65
N ALA A 175 -32.92 21.20 -9.53
CA ALA A 175 -33.46 22.24 -8.63
C ALA A 175 -33.61 22.04 -7.10
N ASP A 176 -33.39 20.88 -6.49
CA ASP A 176 -33.35 20.72 -5.03
C ASP A 176 -31.95 20.31 -4.56
N ASP A 177 -31.12 21.32 -4.31
CA ASP A 177 -29.72 21.19 -3.93
C ASP A 177 -29.56 20.78 -2.45
N ASP A 178 -29.40 19.49 -2.16
CA ASP A 178 -29.00 19.04 -0.81
C ASP A 178 -27.48 19.21 -0.61
N GLU A 179 -27.00 20.46 -0.69
CA GLU A 179 -25.58 20.80 -0.54
C GLU A 179 -24.98 20.30 0.78
N ALA A 180 -25.79 20.30 1.85
CA ALA A 180 -25.39 19.82 3.16
C ALA A 180 -25.01 18.33 3.11
N TRP A 181 -25.77 17.52 2.36
CA TRP A 181 -25.43 16.13 2.08
C TRP A 181 -24.13 15.99 1.30
N ILE A 182 -23.89 16.80 0.25
CA ILE A 182 -22.63 16.78 -0.52
C ILE A 182 -21.44 17.05 0.42
N PHE A 183 -21.49 18.12 1.21
CA PHE A 183 -20.40 18.46 2.13
C PHE A 183 -20.13 17.35 3.14
N ALA A 184 -21.19 16.74 3.68
CA ALA A 184 -21.07 15.62 4.60
C ALA A 184 -20.37 14.42 3.94
N LYS A 185 -20.73 14.09 2.68
CA LYS A 185 -20.10 13.00 1.92
C LYS A 185 -18.65 13.29 1.54
N LEU A 186 -18.35 14.49 1.05
CA LEU A 186 -16.98 14.91 0.74
C LEU A 186 -16.06 14.83 1.96
N ARG A 187 -16.51 15.35 3.11
CA ARG A 187 -15.75 15.29 4.37
C ARG A 187 -15.57 13.86 4.86
N LYS A 188 -16.62 13.03 4.79
CA LYS A 188 -16.56 11.61 5.17
C LYS A 188 -15.55 10.85 4.31
N ASN A 189 -15.61 10.97 2.99
CA ASN A 189 -14.69 10.28 2.09
C ASN A 189 -13.25 10.76 2.31
N ARG A 190 -13.03 12.08 2.46
CA ARG A 190 -11.72 12.63 2.80
C ARG A 190 -11.15 12.03 4.09
N ALA A 191 -11.95 11.93 5.15
CA ALA A 191 -11.54 11.33 6.41
C ALA A 191 -11.18 9.83 6.26
N GLN A 192 -11.90 9.09 5.41
CA GLN A 192 -11.55 7.71 5.09
C GLN A 192 -10.20 7.61 4.37
N PHE A 193 -9.95 8.45 3.37
CA PHE A 193 -8.64 8.51 2.70
C PHE A 193 -7.52 8.89 3.68
N GLN A 194 -7.74 9.84 4.60
CA GLN A 194 -6.75 10.20 5.63
C GLN A 194 -6.41 9.05 6.56
N ARG A 195 -7.42 8.27 6.98
CA ARG A 195 -7.19 7.06 7.77
C ARG A 195 -6.35 6.05 6.99
N ARG A 196 -6.67 5.82 5.71
CA ARG A 196 -5.88 4.91 4.85
C ARG A 196 -4.44 5.40 4.66
N LEU A 197 -4.24 6.70 4.51
CA LEU A 197 -2.90 7.28 4.43
C LEU A 197 -2.06 6.95 5.66
N ALA A 198 -2.63 7.15 6.85
CA ALA A 198 -1.95 6.86 8.11
C ALA A 198 -1.59 5.38 8.24
N GLU A 199 -2.53 4.48 7.87
CA GLU A 199 -2.29 3.03 7.87
C GLU A 199 -1.16 2.63 6.88
N CYS A 200 -1.17 3.16 5.65
CA CYS A 200 -0.09 2.93 4.67
C CYS A 200 1.27 3.45 5.16
N GLN A 201 1.33 4.66 5.72
CA GLN A 201 2.55 5.25 6.26
C GLN A 201 3.10 4.43 7.43
N GLN A 202 2.23 3.97 8.34
CA GLN A 202 2.63 3.12 9.45
C GLN A 202 3.21 1.80 8.94
N ASN A 203 2.59 1.17 7.95
CA ASN A 203 3.06 -0.09 7.40
C ASN A 203 4.38 0.06 6.63
N ARG A 204 4.51 1.11 5.84
CA ARG A 204 5.78 1.47 5.20
C ARG A 204 6.90 1.60 6.24
N ALA A 205 6.65 2.32 7.34
CA ALA A 205 7.63 2.50 8.41
C ALA A 205 8.02 1.16 9.07
N LYS A 206 7.05 0.28 9.31
CA LYS A 206 7.30 -1.07 9.87
C LYS A 206 8.17 -1.92 8.94
N VAL A 207 7.88 -1.95 7.64
CA VAL A 207 8.66 -2.74 6.67
C VAL A 207 10.08 -2.18 6.54
N ALA A 208 10.25 -0.86 6.56
CA ALA A 208 11.57 -0.24 6.61
C ALA A 208 12.34 -0.64 7.88
N ALA A 209 11.69 -0.60 9.05
CA ALA A 209 12.29 -1.02 10.31
C ALA A 209 12.70 -2.50 10.31
N LEU A 210 11.86 -3.39 9.74
CA LEU A 210 12.20 -4.80 9.58
C LEU A 210 13.45 -5.00 8.71
N LYS A 211 13.50 -4.31 7.56
CA LYS A 211 14.66 -4.35 6.67
C LYS A 211 15.93 -3.95 7.42
N ASP A 212 15.86 -2.87 8.20
CA ASP A 212 16.99 -2.38 8.99
C ASP A 212 17.38 -3.34 10.12
N GLU A 213 16.41 -3.98 10.77
CA GLU A 213 16.65 -4.98 11.82
C GLU A 213 17.36 -6.22 11.27
N VAL A 214 16.88 -6.75 10.14
CA VAL A 214 17.51 -7.89 9.48
C VAL A 214 18.96 -7.57 9.08
N ARG A 215 19.19 -6.38 8.51
CA ARG A 215 20.55 -5.90 8.18
C ARG A 215 21.43 -5.80 9.42
N ARG A 216 20.89 -5.34 10.55
CA ARG A 216 21.64 -5.26 11.82
C ARG A 216 22.06 -6.66 12.28
N CYS A 217 21.14 -7.62 12.28
CA CYS A 217 21.43 -9.01 12.66
C CYS A 217 22.54 -9.64 11.81
N LEU A 218 22.59 -9.33 10.51
CA LEU A 218 23.61 -9.82 9.58
C LEU A 218 24.99 -9.16 9.77
N LYS A 219 25.02 -7.91 10.24
CA LYS A 219 26.26 -7.14 10.48
C LYS A 219 26.92 -7.38 11.83
N MET A 220 26.21 -7.95 12.82
CA MET A 220 26.73 -8.24 14.17
C MET A 220 27.70 -9.44 14.22
N ARG A 221 28.45 -9.67 13.14
CA ARG A 221 29.49 -10.70 13.03
C ARG A 221 30.83 -10.17 13.49
#